data_AF-A0A8I1ILW2-F1
#
_entry.id   AF-A0A8I1ILW2-F1
#
_cell.length_a   1.000
_cell.length_b   1.000
_cell.length_c   1.000
_cell.angle_alpha   90.00
_cell.angle_beta   90.00
_cell.angle_gamma   90.00
#
_symmetry.space_group_name_H-M   'P 1'
#
loop_
_entity.id
_entity.type
_entity.pdbx_description
1 polymer ?
#
loop_
_entity_poly.entity_id
_entity_poly.type
_entity_poly.pdbx_seq_one_letter_code
_entity_poly.pdbx_strand_id
1 'polypeptide(L)' 'DNITLLPLPPCAPERNPVENVWAYLRANRLANAVFETCEEIVARCCDARNFFANDSDTVRSITTREYAKAVKD' A
#
# COMPACT_ATOMS: atom_id res chain seq x y z
N ASP A 1 -12.50 -18.01 10.76
CA ASP A 1 -13.36 -16.95 11.33
C ASP A 1 -12.59 -15.85 12.08
N ASN A 2 -11.45 -15.35 11.55
CA ASN A 2 -10.65 -14.27 12.20
C ASN A 2 -10.48 -13.02 11.32
N ILE A 3 -11.23 -12.92 10.22
CA ILE A 3 -11.16 -11.81 9.27
C ILE A 3 -12.50 -11.11 9.27
N THR A 4 -12.52 -9.87 9.74
CA THR A 4 -13.68 -8.98 9.67
C THR A 4 -13.52 -8.05 8.47
N LEU A 5 -14.50 -8.05 7.58
CA LEU A 5 -14.50 -7.14 6.44
C LEU A 5 -14.92 -5.73 6.87
N LEU A 6 -14.12 -4.73 6.48
CA LEU A 6 -14.44 -3.32 6.68
C LEU A 6 -14.99 -2.74 5.37
N PRO A 7 -16.27 -2.30 5.31
CA PRO A 7 -16.82 -1.73 4.10
C PRO A 7 -16.19 -0.37 3.81
N LEU A 8 -15.69 -0.20 2.58
CA LEU A 8 -15.25 1.08 2.06
C LEU A 8 -16.38 1.70 1.23
N PRO A 9 -16.70 2.99 1.44
CA PRO A 9 -17.70 3.65 0.61
C PRO A 9 -17.23 3.74 -0.85
N PRO A 10 -18.15 3.63 -1.82
CA PRO A 10 -17.81 3.73 -3.23
C PRO A 10 -17.20 5.10 -3.54
N CYS A 11 -16.26 5.13 -4.50
CA CYS A 11 -15.65 6.36 -5.03
C CYS A 11 -14.93 7.24 -4.00
N ALA A 12 -14.44 6.66 -2.89
CA ALA A 12 -13.71 7.38 -1.83
C ALA A 12 -12.24 6.91 -1.74
N PRO A 13 -11.40 7.20 -2.74
CA PRO A 13 -10.00 6.77 -2.77
C PRO A 13 -9.19 7.31 -1.58
N GLU A 14 -9.53 8.50 -1.07
CA GLU A 14 -8.89 9.11 0.11
C GLU A 14 -9.07 8.27 1.39
N ARG A 15 -10.12 7.45 1.44
CA ARG A 15 -10.35 6.56 2.56
C ARG A 15 -9.49 5.31 2.44
N ASN A 16 -9.28 4.78 1.24
CA ASN A 16 -8.52 3.55 1.03
C ASN A 16 -7.02 3.74 1.35
N PRO A 17 -6.49 3.13 2.44
CA PRO A 17 -5.08 3.31 2.81
C PRO A 17 -4.11 2.77 1.75
N VAL A 18 -4.56 1.89 0.86
CA VAL A 18 -3.76 1.37 -0.25
C VAL A 18 -3.35 2.47 -1.23
N GLU A 19 -4.17 3.51 -1.43
CA GLU A 19 -3.81 4.64 -2.29
C GLU A 19 -2.58 5.40 -1.78
N ASN A 20 -2.47 5.55 -0.45
CA ASN A 20 -1.28 6.16 0.16
C ASN A 20 -0.02 5.30 -0.02
N VAL A 21 -0.16 3.97 0.04
CA VAL A 21 0.95 3.04 -0.23
C VAL A 21 1.42 3.21 -1.67
N TRP A 22 0.49 3.26 -2.64
CA TRP A 22 0.83 3.48 -4.04
C TRP A 22 1.50 4.82 -4.29
N ALA A 23 0.99 5.90 -3.68
CA ALA A 23 1.61 7.22 -3.76
C ALA A 23 3.05 7.20 -3.24
N TYR A 24 3.28 6.56 -2.08
CA TYR A 24 4.62 6.45 -1.48
C TYR A 24 5.58 5.63 -2.37
N LEU A 25 5.16 4.45 -2.83
CA LEU A 25 6.00 3.61 -3.69
C LEU A 25 6.33 4.29 -5.01
N ARG A 26 5.35 4.98 -5.61
CA ARG A 26 5.57 5.78 -6.83
C ARG A 26 6.60 6.87 -6.60
N ALA A 27 6.48 7.66 -5.53
CA ALA A 27 7.40 8.76 -5.25
C ALA A 27 8.83 8.30 -4.89
N ASN A 28 8.98 7.15 -4.23
CA ASN A 28 10.27 6.76 -3.62
C ASN A 28 11.01 5.64 -4.34
N ARG A 29 10.30 4.79 -5.09
CA ARG A 29 10.89 3.59 -5.71
C ARG A 29 10.53 3.45 -7.17
N LEU A 30 9.34 3.82 -7.63
CA LEU A 30 8.86 3.48 -8.97
C LEU A 30 8.81 4.68 -9.95
N ALA A 31 9.16 5.89 -9.52
CA ALA A 31 9.18 7.07 -10.40
C ALA A 31 10.27 6.97 -11.48
N ASN A 32 9.97 7.55 -12.65
CA ASN A 32 10.92 7.79 -13.75
C ASN A 32 11.70 6.56 -14.22
N ALA A 33 11.04 5.39 -14.25
CA ALA A 33 11.61 4.16 -14.79
C ALA A 33 11.00 3.83 -16.16
N VAL A 34 11.84 3.36 -17.08
CA VAL A 34 11.44 2.77 -18.37
C VAL A 34 11.82 1.30 -18.31
N PHE A 35 10.92 0.43 -18.77
CA PHE A 35 11.09 -1.01 -18.71
C PHE A 35 10.94 -1.60 -20.12
N GLU A 36 11.77 -2.58 -20.45
CA GLU A 36 11.73 -3.25 -21.75
C GLU A 36 10.76 -4.43 -21.75
N THR A 37 10.54 -5.03 -20.57
CA THR A 37 9.73 -6.24 -20.41
C THR A 37 8.76 -6.17 -19.23
N CYS A 38 7.73 -7.00 -19.26
CA CYS A 38 6.80 -7.13 -18.13
C CYS A 38 7.49 -7.73 -16.91
N GLU A 39 8.45 -8.63 -17.12
CA GLU A 39 9.25 -9.27 -16.07
C GLU A 39 10.03 -8.23 -15.27
N GLU A 40 10.61 -7.23 -15.93
CA GLU A 40 11.30 -6.11 -15.25
C GLU A 40 10.35 -5.28 -14.40
N ILE A 41 9.13 -5.01 -14.90
CA ILE A 41 8.10 -4.29 -14.13
C ILE A 41 7.76 -5.07 -12.85
N VAL A 42 7.53 -6.38 -12.97
CA VAL A 42 7.19 -7.23 -11.83
C VAL A 42 8.34 -7.27 -10.83
N ALA A 43 9.57 -7.50 -11.29
CA ALA A 43 10.76 -7.51 -10.43
C ALA A 43 10.89 -6.18 -9.66
N ARG A 44 10.75 -5.04 -10.35
CA ARG A 44 10.85 -3.72 -9.73
C ARG A 44 9.74 -3.45 -8.72
N CYS A 45 8.53 -3.93 -8.98
CA CYS A 45 7.41 -3.88 -8.04
C CYS A 45 7.68 -4.73 -6.79
N CYS A 46 8.23 -5.94 -6.96
CA CYS A 46 8.61 -6.81 -5.85
C CYS A 46 9.67 -6.14 -4.95
N ASP A 47 10.70 -5.57 -5.54
CA ASP A 47 11.75 -4.86 -4.80
C ASP A 47 11.19 -3.66 -4.04
N ALA A 48 10.37 -2.84 -4.69
CA ALA A 48 9.72 -1.69 -4.06
C ALA A 48 8.82 -2.09 -2.88
N ARG A 49 8.04 -3.16 -3.07
CA ARG A 49 7.19 -3.74 -2.01
C ARG A 49 8.03 -4.25 -0.85
N ASN A 50 9.10 -5.01 -1.11
CA ASN A 50 9.95 -5.57 -0.06
C ASN A 50 10.68 -4.47 0.70
N PHE A 51 11.16 -3.43 0.01
CA PHE A 51 11.72 -2.23 0.64
C PHE A 51 10.72 -1.60 1.63
N PHE A 52 9.47 -1.38 1.20
CA PHE A 52 8.44 -0.78 2.05
C PHE A 52 8.02 -1.71 3.20
N ALA A 53 7.83 -3.00 2.93
CA ALA A 53 7.41 -3.98 3.93
C ALA A 53 8.43 -4.19 5.05
N ASN A 54 9.72 -3.93 4.78
CA ASN A 54 10.79 -4.02 5.76
C ASN A 54 10.90 -2.78 6.66
N ASP A 55 10.10 -1.73 6.43
CA ASP A 55 10.03 -0.53 7.26
C ASP A 55 8.66 -0.44 7.95
N SER A 56 8.54 -1.10 9.09
CA SER A 56 7.28 -1.19 9.83
C SER A 56 6.76 0.17 10.32
N ASP A 57 7.65 1.12 10.59
CA ASP A 57 7.28 2.45 11.09
C ASP A 57 6.68 3.28 9.96
N THR A 58 7.30 3.27 8.79
CA THR A 58 6.76 3.90 7.59
C THR A 58 5.43 3.26 7.19
N VAL A 59 5.33 1.92 7.17
CA VAL A 59 4.06 1.21 6.92
C VAL A 59 2.98 1.71 7.86
N ARG A 60 3.25 1.70 9.17
CA ARG A 60 2.29 2.14 10.20
C ARG A 60 1.86 3.59 9.98
N SER A 61 2.80 4.49 9.72
CA SER A 61 2.51 5.92 9.56
C SER A 61 1.60 6.22 8.36
N ILE A 62 1.73 5.43 7.29
CA ILE A 62 1.02 5.63 6.03
C ILE A 62 -0.36 4.96 6.01
N THR A 63 -0.49 3.79 6.65
CA THR A 63 -1.71 2.97 6.57
C THR A 63 -2.66 3.11 7.75
N THR A 64 -2.25 3.76 8.85
CA THR A 64 -3.12 3.96 10.01
C THR A 64 -4.32 4.84 9.64
N ARG A 65 -5.52 4.43 10.06
CA ARG A 65 -6.78 5.14 9.84
C ARG A 65 -7.64 5.06 11.09
N GLU A 66 -8.12 6.21 11.57
CA GLU A 66 -8.99 6.29 12.75
C GLU A 66 -10.27 5.48 12.64
N TYR A 67 -10.78 5.30 11.42
CA TYR A 67 -12.00 4.54 11.16
C TYR A 67 -11.75 3.02 11.04
N ALA A 68 -10.51 2.57 10.80
CA ALA A 68 -10.16 1.16 10.56
C ALA A 68 -9.60 0.51 11.84
N LYS A 69 -10.44 0.45 12.87
CA LYS A 69 -10.09 -0.13 14.18
C LYS A 69 -10.48 -1.60 14.24
N ALA A 70 -9.69 -2.40 14.94
CA ALA A 70 -10.06 -3.77 15.26
C ALA A 70 -11.37 -3.78 16.04
N VAL A 71 -12.31 -4.62 15.62
CA VAL A 71 -13.51 -4.91 16.41
C VAL A 71 -13.04 -5.70 17.62
N LYS A 72 -13.23 -5.15 18.82
CA LYS A 72 -13.08 -5.92 20.05
C LYS A 72 -14.34 -6.75 20.21
N ASP A 73 -14.18 -8.06 20.37
CA ASP A 73 -15.24 -8.95 20.87
C ASP A 73 -15.64 -8.55 22.30
#